data_AF-A0A7X6TDA1-F1
#
_entry.id   AF-A0A7X6TDA1-F1
#
_cell.length_a   1.000
_cell.length_b   1.000
_cell.length_c   1.000
_cell.angle_alpha   90.00
_cell.angle_beta   90.00
_cell.angle_gamma   90.00
#
_symmetry.space_group_name_H-M   'P 1'
#
loop_
_entity.id
_entity.type
_entity.pdbx_description
1 polymer ?
#
loop_
_entity_poly.entity_id
_entity_poly.type
_entity_poly.pdbx_seq_one_letter_code
_entity_poly.pdbx_strand_id
1 'polypeptide(L)'
;ANTTYPSASTVLVKLSEMDSLAACARAIFEADPLPVSNIDLGAVQYYELMNPHLFYDLNDYLSAVSRYPMFYSEFQNQLKRTVLYKDCTDQIYSAYNVSHWFDVSSYSGLSAYIPRYDLPYSQKIINLNQAYFQTAWAQATGQTAP
;
A
#
# COMPACT_ATOMS: atom_id res chain seq x y z
N ALA A 1 21.85 14.93 12.81
CA ALA A 1 21.50 13.49 12.86
C ALA A 1 22.72 12.69 12.47
N ASN A 2 23.11 11.67 13.24
CA ASN A 2 24.20 10.79 12.88
C ASN A 2 23.76 10.03 11.62
N THR A 3 24.39 10.28 10.47
CA THR A 3 23.98 9.75 9.15
C THR A 3 24.42 8.30 8.92
N THR A 4 24.69 7.55 9.99
CA THR A 4 25.39 6.26 9.95
C THR A 4 24.50 5.04 10.18
N TYR A 5 23.17 5.21 10.33
CA TYR A 5 22.27 4.07 10.42
C TYR A 5 21.94 3.56 9.01
N PRO A 6 22.33 2.32 8.65
CA PRO A 6 22.06 1.76 7.33
C PRO A 6 20.54 1.64 7.14
N SER A 7 20.04 2.14 6.01
CA SER A 7 18.62 2.11 5.67
C SER A 7 18.47 1.66 4.23
N ALA A 8 17.81 0.54 4.02
CA ALA A 8 17.50 0.05 2.69
C ALA A 8 16.28 -0.87 2.72
N SER A 9 15.52 -0.87 1.62
CA SER A 9 14.54 -1.89 1.32
C SER A 9 14.66 -2.31 -0.14
N THR A 10 14.41 -3.58 -0.44
CA THR A 10 14.55 -4.13 -1.78
C THR A 10 13.53 -5.23 -2.02
N VAL A 11 13.13 -5.39 -3.29
CA VAL A 11 12.14 -6.36 -3.72
C VAL A 11 12.48 -6.87 -5.13
N LEU A 12 12.23 -8.15 -5.37
CA LEU A 12 12.22 -8.77 -6.69
C LEU A 12 10.80 -9.21 -7.04
N VAL A 13 10.26 -8.61 -8.09
CA VAL A 13 8.88 -8.84 -8.53
C VAL A 13 8.85 -9.62 -9.84
N LYS A 14 8.08 -10.71 -9.87
CA LYS A 14 7.77 -11.48 -11.08
C LYS A 14 6.61 -10.83 -11.81
N LEU A 15 6.92 -9.98 -12.78
CA LEU A 15 5.90 -9.17 -13.49
C LEU A 15 4.82 -10.01 -14.19
N SER A 16 5.13 -11.23 -14.61
CA SER A 16 4.14 -12.14 -15.23
C SER A 16 3.03 -12.59 -14.27
N GLU A 17 3.14 -12.30 -12.97
CA GLU A 17 2.15 -12.61 -11.93
C GLU A 17 1.32 -11.38 -11.52
N MET A 18 1.59 -10.20 -12.09
CA MET A 18 0.92 -8.95 -11.69
C MET A 18 -0.56 -8.93 -12.04
N ASP A 19 -0.96 -9.50 -13.18
CA ASP A 19 -2.38 -9.57 -13.57
C ASP A 19 -3.18 -10.46 -12.61
N SER A 20 -2.61 -11.60 -12.22
CA SER A 20 -3.22 -12.48 -11.22
C SER A 20 -3.27 -11.82 -9.84
N LEU A 21 -2.23 -11.06 -9.45
CA LEU A 21 -2.24 -10.29 -8.19
C LEU A 21 -3.36 -9.23 -8.19
N ALA A 22 -3.51 -8.50 -9.30
CA ALA A 22 -4.58 -7.52 -9.46
C ALA A 22 -5.96 -8.17 -9.39
N ALA A 23 -6.15 -9.35 -10.00
CA ALA A 23 -7.39 -10.09 -9.92
C ALA A 23 -7.75 -10.53 -8.48
N CYS A 24 -6.77 -10.99 -7.69
CA CYS A 24 -6.99 -11.32 -6.29
C CYS A 24 -7.31 -10.07 -5.44
N ALA A 25 -6.61 -8.95 -5.67
CA ALA A 25 -6.91 -7.69 -5.00
C ALA A 25 -8.31 -7.17 -5.37
N ARG A 26 -8.71 -7.27 -6.65
CA ARG A 26 -10.07 -6.97 -7.12
C ARG A 26 -11.12 -7.76 -6.36
N ALA A 27 -10.90 -9.06 -6.17
CA ALA A 27 -11.84 -9.91 -5.44
C ALA A 27 -12.09 -9.43 -4.00
N ILE A 28 -11.09 -8.84 -3.34
CA ILE A 28 -11.27 -8.20 -2.02
C ILE A 28 -12.20 -6.98 -2.13
N PHE A 29 -11.97 -6.12 -3.13
CA PHE A 29 -12.78 -4.91 -3.32
C PHE A 29 -14.21 -5.19 -3.79
N GLU A 30 -14.43 -6.25 -4.56
CA GLU A 30 -15.78 -6.69 -4.97
C GLU A 30 -16.54 -7.39 -3.83
N ALA A 31 -15.82 -7.94 -2.86
CA ALA A 31 -16.39 -8.65 -1.72
C ALA A 31 -16.74 -7.73 -0.52
N ASP A 32 -17.19 -6.49 -0.75
CA ASP A 32 -17.58 -5.54 0.31
C ASP A 32 -16.45 -5.29 1.35
N PRO A 33 -15.37 -4.60 0.96
CA PRO A 33 -14.30 -4.22 1.87
C PRO A 33 -14.83 -3.31 3.01
N LEU A 34 -14.09 -3.22 4.11
CA LEU A 34 -14.30 -2.13 5.06
C LEU A 34 -14.05 -0.79 4.36
N PRO A 35 -14.93 0.21 4.53
CA PRO A 35 -14.68 1.55 4.03
C PRO A 35 -13.35 2.09 4.56
N VAL A 36 -12.58 2.80 3.72
CA VAL A 36 -11.31 3.41 4.13
C VAL A 36 -11.49 4.40 5.30
N SER A 37 -12.67 5.02 5.41
CA SER A 37 -13.02 5.87 6.57
C SER A 37 -13.10 5.12 7.90
N ASN A 38 -13.18 3.78 7.86
CA ASN A 38 -13.36 2.93 9.03
C ASN A 38 -12.05 2.21 9.45
N ILE A 39 -10.94 2.43 8.73
CA ILE A 39 -9.64 1.85 9.06
C ILE A 39 -8.73 2.91 9.69
N ASP A 40 -7.91 2.51 10.66
CA ASP A 40 -6.87 3.38 11.22
C ASP A 40 -5.66 3.39 10.28
N LEU A 41 -5.60 4.42 9.43
CA LEU A 41 -4.49 4.58 8.47
C LEU A 41 -3.16 4.90 9.14
N GLY A 42 -3.13 5.31 10.41
CA GLY A 42 -1.88 5.46 11.16
C GLY A 42 -1.29 4.12 11.59
N ALA A 43 -2.11 3.07 11.67
CA ALA A 43 -1.69 1.72 12.00
C ALA A 43 -1.28 0.89 10.77
N VAL A 44 -1.65 1.32 9.55
CA VAL A 44 -1.17 0.69 8.32
C VAL A 44 0.27 1.13 8.06
N GLN A 45 1.18 0.18 7.91
CA GLN A 45 2.58 0.46 7.63
C GLN A 45 2.72 1.36 6.39
N TYR A 46 3.43 2.46 6.52
CA TYR A 46 3.86 3.34 5.44
C TYR A 46 5.34 3.17 5.16
N TYR A 47 5.80 3.60 3.98
CA TYR A 47 7.21 3.57 3.57
C TYR A 47 7.84 4.97 3.49
N GLU A 48 7.17 6.00 4.03
CA GLU A 48 7.67 7.37 4.08
C GLU A 48 6.95 8.24 5.13
N LEU A 49 7.47 9.44 5.42
CA LEU A 49 6.95 10.37 6.46
C LEU A 49 6.30 11.66 5.88
N MET A 50 5.81 11.62 4.64
CA MET A 50 4.89 12.63 4.11
C MET A 50 3.59 12.63 4.92
N ASN A 51 2.92 13.78 4.93
CA ASN A 51 1.63 13.94 5.58
C ASN A 51 0.63 14.54 4.58
N PRO A 52 -0.43 13.80 4.18
CA PRO A 52 -0.66 12.38 4.50
C PRO A 52 0.34 11.46 3.77
N HIS A 53 0.53 10.24 4.29
CA HIS A 53 1.34 9.20 3.64
C HIS A 53 0.74 8.82 2.27
N LEU A 54 1.61 8.54 1.30
CA LEU A 54 1.27 8.15 -0.07
C LEU A 54 1.61 6.70 -0.38
N PHE A 55 2.59 6.12 0.31
CA PHE A 55 3.07 4.76 0.03
C PHE A 55 2.84 3.88 1.25
N TYR A 56 1.71 3.19 1.29
CA TYR A 56 1.38 2.19 2.31
C TYR A 56 1.82 0.80 1.86
N ASP A 57 2.15 -0.08 2.78
CA ASP A 57 2.37 -1.50 2.50
C ASP A 57 1.09 -2.11 1.89
N LEU A 58 1.21 -2.72 0.71
CA LEU A 58 0.06 -3.28 -0.01
C LEU A 58 -0.63 -4.41 0.76
N ASN A 59 0.15 -5.30 1.39
CA ASN A 59 -0.43 -6.43 2.12
C ASN A 59 -1.13 -5.96 3.39
N ASP A 60 -0.52 -5.05 4.14
CA ASP A 60 -1.09 -4.51 5.38
C ASP A 60 -2.35 -3.68 5.11
N TYR A 61 -2.33 -2.88 4.04
CA TYR A 61 -3.52 -2.19 3.55
C TYR A 61 -4.66 -3.17 3.22
N LEU A 62 -4.39 -4.18 2.40
CA LEU A 62 -5.42 -5.15 2.00
C LEU A 62 -5.88 -6.02 3.18
N SER A 63 -5.02 -6.28 4.16
CA SER A 63 -5.39 -6.89 5.43
C SER A 63 -6.40 -6.02 6.19
N ALA A 64 -6.16 -4.71 6.27
CA ALA A 64 -6.99 -3.77 7.00
C ALA A 64 -8.39 -3.59 6.39
N VAL A 65 -8.52 -3.64 5.06
CA VAL A 65 -9.83 -3.48 4.39
C VAL A 65 -10.58 -4.79 4.17
N SER A 66 -9.92 -5.94 4.25
CA SER A 66 -10.57 -7.24 4.00
C SER A 66 -11.53 -7.63 5.12
N ARG A 67 -12.81 -7.86 4.81
CA ARG A 67 -13.76 -8.48 5.76
C ARG A 67 -13.72 -10.00 5.76
N TYR A 68 -13.45 -10.61 4.60
CA TYR A 68 -13.60 -12.04 4.39
C TYR A 68 -12.23 -12.71 4.28
N PRO A 69 -11.86 -13.59 5.22
CA PRO A 69 -10.53 -14.21 5.26
C PRO A 69 -10.14 -14.98 3.99
N MET A 70 -11.13 -15.52 3.26
CA MET A 70 -10.91 -16.30 2.05
C MET A 70 -10.25 -15.47 0.94
N PHE A 71 -10.79 -14.29 0.61
CA PHE A 71 -10.24 -13.44 -0.45
C PHE A 71 -8.87 -12.88 -0.07
N TYR A 72 -8.68 -12.54 1.20
CA TYR A 72 -7.36 -12.13 1.70
C TYR A 72 -6.33 -13.27 1.61
N SER A 73 -6.71 -14.50 1.95
CA SER A 73 -5.82 -15.66 1.85
C SER A 73 -5.40 -15.94 0.39
N GLU A 74 -6.33 -15.83 -0.56
CA GLU A 74 -6.02 -15.96 -1.99
C GLU A 74 -5.07 -14.86 -2.46
N PHE A 75 -5.31 -13.60 -2.06
CA PHE A 75 -4.40 -12.50 -2.31
C PHE A 75 -3.00 -12.76 -1.74
N GLN A 76 -2.89 -13.19 -0.49
CA GLN A 76 -1.60 -13.49 0.14
C GLN A 76 -0.85 -14.62 -0.59
N ASN A 77 -1.57 -15.66 -1.02
CA ASN A 77 -0.99 -16.75 -1.80
C ASN A 77 -0.47 -16.26 -3.16
N GLN A 78 -1.21 -15.37 -3.82
CA GLN A 78 -0.77 -14.77 -5.07
C GLN A 78 0.40 -13.81 -4.87
N LEU A 79 0.40 -13.01 -3.81
CA LEU A 79 1.50 -12.11 -3.46
C LEU A 79 2.82 -12.87 -3.29
N LYS A 80 2.81 -14.07 -2.68
CA LYS A 80 3.98 -14.95 -2.56
C LYS A 80 4.53 -15.43 -3.92
N ARG A 81 3.67 -15.56 -4.94
CA ARG A 81 4.10 -15.90 -6.31
C ARG A 81 4.66 -14.68 -7.04
N THR A 82 4.10 -13.51 -6.76
CA THR A 82 4.50 -12.24 -7.38
C THR A 82 5.78 -11.66 -6.79
N VAL A 83 5.97 -11.71 -5.48
CA VAL A 83 7.17 -11.21 -4.78
C VAL A 83 8.10 -12.38 -4.49
N LEU A 84 9.14 -12.54 -5.32
CA LEU A 84 10.08 -13.66 -5.24
C LEU A 84 11.10 -13.49 -4.13
N TYR A 85 11.47 -12.25 -3.84
CA TYR A 85 12.38 -11.88 -2.78
C TYR A 85 12.02 -10.48 -2.27
N LYS A 86 12.20 -10.25 -0.98
CA LYS A 86 12.05 -8.96 -0.34
C LYS A 86 12.93 -8.92 0.90
N ASP A 87 13.51 -7.77 1.19
CA ASP A 87 14.29 -7.54 2.41
C ASP A 87 14.27 -6.06 2.77
N CYS A 88 14.36 -5.76 4.06
CA CYS A 88 14.43 -4.39 4.57
C CYS A 88 15.16 -4.32 5.90
N THR A 89 15.82 -3.20 6.14
CA THR A 89 16.31 -2.86 7.49
C THR A 89 15.14 -2.63 8.44
N ASP A 90 15.32 -2.93 9.73
CA ASP A 90 14.29 -2.75 10.78
C ASP A 90 13.73 -1.32 10.83
N GLN A 91 14.55 -0.35 10.42
CA GLN A 91 14.14 1.03 10.21
C GLN A 91 14.50 1.50 8.81
N ILE A 92 13.64 2.33 8.22
CA ILE A 92 13.92 3.01 6.96
C ILE A 92 13.91 4.52 7.17
N TYR A 93 14.75 5.21 6.40
CA TYR A 93 14.91 6.65 6.45
C TYR A 93 13.99 7.34 5.43
N SER A 94 13.24 8.33 5.87
CA SER A 94 12.48 9.23 4.98
C SER A 94 13.08 10.63 5.04
N ALA A 95 13.34 11.23 3.87
CA ALA A 95 13.82 12.60 3.77
C ALA A 95 12.68 13.65 3.68
N TYR A 96 11.41 13.22 3.71
CA TYR A 96 10.25 14.10 3.54
C TYR A 96 9.79 14.74 4.86
N ASN A 97 9.36 16.01 4.81
CA ASN A 97 8.88 16.84 5.93
C ASN A 97 9.87 16.99 7.10
N VAL A 98 10.03 15.92 7.88
CA VAL A 98 11.01 15.80 8.96
C VAL A 98 11.84 14.58 8.64
N SER A 99 13.10 14.83 8.29
CA SER A 99 14.06 13.77 7.97
C SER A 99 14.31 12.89 9.21
N HIS A 100 13.79 11.66 9.21
CA HIS A 100 13.89 10.76 10.35
C HIS A 100 13.79 9.28 9.92
N TRP A 101 14.31 8.40 10.77
CA TRP A 101 14.13 6.96 10.68
C TRP A 101 12.80 6.58 11.33
N PHE A 102 12.12 5.58 10.78
CA PHE A 102 10.91 5.02 11.37
C PHE A 102 10.90 3.50 11.23
N ASP A 103 10.21 2.85 12.14
CA ASP A 103 10.20 1.39 12.25
C ASP A 103 9.39 0.75 11.11
N VAL A 104 9.89 -0.39 10.62
CA VAL A 104 9.20 -1.24 9.66
C VAL A 104 8.76 -2.51 10.37
N SER A 105 7.47 -2.57 10.72
CA SER A 105 6.84 -3.71 11.38
C SER A 105 6.29 -4.74 10.38
N SER A 106 6.01 -4.30 9.14
CA SER A 106 5.55 -5.13 8.03
C SER A 106 6.24 -4.69 6.73
N TYR A 107 6.65 -5.65 5.91
CA TYR A 107 7.21 -5.34 4.60
C TYR A 107 6.78 -6.39 3.58
N SER A 108 5.85 -6.04 2.71
CA SER A 108 5.38 -6.84 1.58
C SER A 108 6.25 -6.71 0.34
N GLY A 109 7.06 -5.64 0.27
CA GLY A 109 7.87 -5.30 -0.89
C GLY A 109 7.15 -4.42 -1.92
N LEU A 110 5.82 -4.28 -1.82
CA LEU A 110 5.01 -3.47 -2.74
C LEU A 110 4.25 -2.42 -1.95
N SER A 111 4.24 -1.18 -2.45
CA SER A 111 3.42 -0.11 -1.89
C SER A 111 2.12 0.10 -2.67
N ALA A 112 1.09 0.60 -2.00
CA ALA A 112 -0.15 1.07 -2.57
C ALA A 112 -0.47 2.49 -2.10
N TYR A 113 -1.09 3.26 -3.00
CA TYR A 113 -1.80 4.47 -2.61
C TYR A 113 -3.21 4.10 -2.15
N ILE A 114 -3.65 4.68 -1.02
CA ILE A 114 -5.00 4.53 -0.51
C ILE A 114 -5.74 5.83 -0.80
N PRO A 115 -6.79 5.82 -1.65
CA PRO A 115 -7.60 7.00 -1.91
C PRO A 115 -8.18 7.60 -0.62
N ARG A 116 -7.98 8.91 -0.43
CA ARG A 116 -8.38 9.61 0.80
C ARG A 116 -9.63 10.45 0.55
N TYR A 117 -10.65 10.24 1.38
CA TYR A 117 -11.92 10.99 1.36
C TYR A 117 -12.26 11.59 2.73
N ASP A 118 -11.46 11.26 3.73
CA ASP A 118 -11.60 11.57 5.15
C ASP A 118 -10.99 12.92 5.55
N LEU A 119 -10.10 13.47 4.72
CA LEU A 119 -9.46 14.75 4.96
C LEU A 119 -10.24 15.88 4.25
N PRO A 120 -10.21 17.13 4.77
CA PRO A 120 -10.68 18.28 4.01
C PRO A 120 -9.99 18.25 2.65
N TYR A 121 -10.78 18.21 1.56
CA TYR A 121 -10.28 18.09 0.19
C TYR A 121 -9.37 19.27 -0.16
N SER A 122 -8.10 19.19 0.23
CA SER A 122 -7.09 20.03 -0.37
C SER A 122 -7.01 19.63 -1.84
N GLN A 123 -6.84 20.62 -2.73
CA GLN A 123 -6.73 20.37 -4.16
C GLN A 123 -5.68 19.28 -4.49
N LYS A 124 -4.63 19.18 -3.66
CA LYS A 124 -3.61 18.14 -3.74
C LYS A 124 -4.20 16.73 -3.64
N ILE A 125 -5.08 16.46 -2.66
CA ILE A 125 -5.67 15.12 -2.46
C ILE A 125 -6.64 14.77 -3.58
N ILE A 126 -7.43 15.75 -4.05
CA ILE A 126 -8.29 15.56 -5.23
C ILE A 126 -7.46 15.12 -6.43
N ASN A 127 -6.37 15.83 -6.72
CA ASN A 127 -5.51 15.54 -7.85
C ASN A 127 -4.82 14.16 -7.72
N LEU A 128 -4.41 13.78 -6.50
CA LEU A 128 -3.82 12.46 -6.24
C LEU A 128 -4.83 11.33 -6.44
N ASN A 129 -6.04 11.45 -5.89
CA ASN A 129 -7.11 10.48 -6.12
C ASN A 129 -7.43 10.37 -7.62
N GLN A 130 -7.58 11.49 -8.33
CA GLN A 130 -7.84 11.49 -9.77
C GLN A 130 -6.73 10.79 -10.56
N ALA A 131 -5.46 11.09 -10.26
CA ALA A 131 -4.33 10.44 -10.89
C ALA A 131 -4.30 8.94 -10.58
N TYR A 132 -4.59 8.53 -9.34
CA TYR A 132 -4.66 7.13 -8.94
C TYR A 132 -5.69 6.35 -9.76
N PHE A 133 -6.92 6.86 -9.89
CA PHE A 133 -7.98 6.17 -10.64
C PHE A 133 -7.71 6.04 -12.14
N GLN A 134 -6.75 6.80 -12.67
CA GLN A 134 -6.29 6.67 -14.07
C GLN A 134 -5.22 5.59 -14.25
N THR A 135 -4.64 5.06 -13.16
CA THR A 135 -3.63 4.01 -13.26
C THR A 135 -4.24 2.69 -13.74
N ALA A 136 -3.46 1.92 -14.51
CA ALA A 136 -3.87 0.57 -14.92
C ALA A 136 -4.13 -0.35 -13.71
N TRP A 137 -3.42 -0.13 -12.60
CA TRP A 137 -3.64 -0.87 -11.35
C TRP A 137 -5.02 -0.59 -10.74
N ALA A 138 -5.43 0.68 -10.61
CA ALA A 138 -6.75 1.02 -10.07
C ALA A 138 -7.87 0.41 -10.93
N GLN A 139 -7.74 0.52 -12.25
CA GLN A 139 -8.70 -0.07 -13.20
C GLN A 139 -8.75 -1.61 -13.09
N ALA A 140 -7.60 -2.27 -13.02
CA ALA A 140 -7.52 -3.73 -12.92
C ALA A 140 -8.07 -4.25 -11.57
N THR A 141 -7.95 -3.46 -10.50
CA THR A 141 -8.48 -3.79 -9.18
C THR A 141 -9.94 -3.37 -8.97
N GLY A 142 -10.59 -2.81 -9.99
CA GLY A 142 -11.99 -2.39 -9.92
C GLY A 142 -12.23 -1.12 -9.11
N GLN A 143 -11.17 -0.38 -8.78
CA GLN A 143 -11.28 0.88 -8.05
C GLN A 143 -11.52 2.03 -9.03
N THR A 144 -12.65 2.71 -8.89
CA THR A 144 -13.05 3.85 -9.72
C THR A 144 -13.22 5.10 -8.87
N ALA A 145 -13.18 6.26 -9.53
CA ALA A 145 -13.60 7.50 -8.88
C ALA A 145 -15.06 7.37 -8.39
N PRO A 146 -15.40 7.98 -7.24
CA PRO A 146 -16.79 8.08 -6.78
C PRO A 146 -17.69 8.83 -7.76
#